data_AF-A0A1Q7K6Z5-F1
#
_entry.id   AF-A0A1Q7K6Z5-F1
#
_cell.length_a   1.000
_cell.length_b   1.000
_cell.length_c   1.000
_cell.angle_alpha   90.00
_cell.angle_beta   90.00
_cell.angle_gamma   90.00
#
_symmetry.space_group_name_H-M   'P 1'
#
loop_
_entity.id
_entity.type
_entity.pdbx_description
1 polymer ?
#
loop_
_entity_poly.entity_id
_entity_poly.type
_entity_poly.pdbx_seq_one_letter_code
_entity_poly.pdbx_strand_id
1 'polypeptide(L)'
;MIIGPRRVALIGAIVAVVLTIIFYPLLVETPFNPDDVTIQLSKVTLASGSEGEQKLDLGISLNVTNASDYTLTTSKIEYELSANGAPVGTDIISYEDIPPNGRPAFFPKKSVTIPDTFTLEYSDKRADLFNKILNGSGDITWKITGSATIESGTSQKEKQFSSEL
;
A
#
# COMPACT_ATOMS: atom_id res chain seq x y z
N MET A 1 -6.87 -20.21 -55.52
CA MET A 1 -6.65 -18.76 -55.29
C MET A 1 -5.19 -18.58 -54.89
N ILE A 2 -4.32 -18.21 -55.84
CA ILE A 2 -2.87 -18.06 -55.60
C ILE A 2 -2.65 -16.64 -55.10
N ILE A 3 -2.20 -16.49 -53.85
CA ILE A 3 -1.89 -15.20 -53.24
C ILE A 3 -0.61 -14.68 -53.93
N GLY A 4 -0.71 -13.54 -54.62
CA GLY A 4 0.45 -12.91 -55.27
C GLY A 4 1.48 -12.38 -54.25
N PRO A 5 2.75 -12.23 -54.65
CA PRO A 5 3.86 -11.89 -53.74
C PRO A 5 3.64 -10.60 -52.94
N ARG A 6 2.98 -9.60 -53.53
CA ARG A 6 2.60 -8.35 -52.85
C ARG A 6 1.61 -8.55 -51.70
N ARG A 7 0.69 -9.53 -51.83
CA ARG A 7 -0.30 -9.84 -50.79
C ARG A 7 0.33 -10.65 -49.65
N VAL A 8 1.28 -11.54 -49.94
CA VAL A 8 2.06 -12.23 -48.91
C VAL A 8 2.86 -11.24 -48.07
N ALA A 9 3.52 -10.27 -48.72
CA ALA A 9 4.24 -9.20 -48.03
C ALA A 9 3.31 -8.36 -47.14
N LEU A 10 2.13 -8.00 -47.64
CA LEU A 10 1.13 -7.27 -46.87
C LEU A 10 0.64 -8.07 -45.65
N ILE A 11 0.31 -9.34 -45.82
CA ILE A 11 -0.12 -10.23 -44.73
C ILE A 11 0.99 -10.38 -43.69
N GLY A 12 2.24 -10.57 -44.13
CA GLY A 12 3.39 -10.66 -43.24
C GLY A 12 3.60 -9.38 -42.42
N ALA A 13 3.46 -8.21 -43.04
CA ALA A 13 3.54 -6.93 -42.34
C ALA A 13 2.41 -6.77 -41.31
N ILE A 14 1.18 -7.14 -41.65
CA ILE A 14 0.05 -7.10 -40.71
C ILE A 14 0.29 -8.04 -39.53
N VAL A 15 0.72 -9.28 -39.79
CA VAL A 15 1.03 -10.25 -38.73
C VAL A 15 2.13 -9.72 -37.81
N ALA A 16 3.20 -9.13 -38.36
CA ALA A 16 4.27 -8.56 -37.55
C ALA A 16 3.76 -7.43 -36.63
N VAL A 17 2.92 -6.52 -37.13
CA VAL A 17 2.34 -5.44 -36.33
C VAL A 17 1.41 -5.99 -35.24
N VAL A 18 0.55 -6.95 -35.59
CA VAL A 18 -0.38 -7.58 -34.64
C VAL A 18 0.38 -8.30 -33.53
N LEU A 19 1.39 -9.10 -33.87
CA LEU A 19 2.23 -9.77 -32.86
C LEU A 19 2.96 -8.74 -31.99
N THR A 20 3.47 -7.66 -32.56
CA THR A 20 4.13 -6.60 -31.78
C THR A 20 3.17 -5.97 -30.77
N ILE A 21 1.93 -5.65 -31.17
CA ILE A 21 0.93 -5.07 -30.26
C ILE A 21 0.55 -6.07 -29.16
N ILE A 22 0.34 -7.34 -29.52
CA ILE A 22 -0.02 -8.40 -28.56
C ILE A 22 1.10 -8.62 -27.53
N PHE A 23 2.36 -8.63 -27.96
CA PHE A 23 3.50 -8.88 -27.08
C PHE A 23 4.09 -7.62 -26.45
N TYR A 24 3.65 -6.42 -26.84
CA TYR A 24 4.16 -5.16 -26.30
C TYR A 24 4.09 -5.06 -24.76
N PRO A 25 2.98 -5.44 -24.09
CA PRO A 25 2.89 -5.37 -22.62
C PRO A 25 4.00 -6.16 -21.91
N LEU A 26 4.39 -7.32 -22.44
CA LEU A 26 5.45 -8.17 -21.88
C LEU A 26 6.85 -7.52 -21.97
N LEU A 27 7.03 -6.53 -22.86
CA LEU A 27 8.29 -5.82 -23.04
C LEU A 27 8.40 -4.57 -22.16
N VAL A 28 7.26 -3.98 -21.78
CA VAL A 28 7.22 -2.72 -21.03
C VAL A 28 6.87 -2.91 -19.55
N GLU A 29 6.46 -4.11 -19.14
CA GLU A 29 6.21 -4.43 -17.73
C GLU A 29 7.49 -4.21 -16.91
N THR A 30 7.37 -3.47 -15.81
CA THR A 30 8.47 -3.31 -14.87
C THR A 30 8.54 -4.58 -14.01
N PRO A 31 9.63 -5.37 -14.07
CA PRO A 31 9.69 -6.67 -13.42
C PRO A 31 10.07 -6.56 -11.93
N PHE A 32 9.35 -5.75 -11.15
CA PHE A 32 9.60 -5.62 -9.71
C PHE A 32 8.94 -6.76 -8.92
N ASN A 33 9.53 -7.15 -7.80
CA ASN A 33 8.93 -8.08 -6.85
C ASN A 33 8.27 -7.29 -5.70
N PRO A 34 6.97 -7.48 -5.39
CA PRO A 34 6.34 -6.81 -4.26
C PRO A 34 7.01 -7.12 -2.92
N ASP A 35 7.69 -8.27 -2.79
CA ASP A 35 8.41 -8.62 -1.56
C ASP A 35 9.66 -7.77 -1.31
N ASP A 36 10.16 -7.06 -2.33
CA ASP A 36 11.23 -6.06 -2.16
C ASP A 36 10.70 -4.79 -1.48
N VAL A 37 9.39 -4.65 -1.31
CA VAL A 37 8.77 -3.55 -0.57
C VAL A 37 8.34 -4.04 0.80
N THR A 38 8.92 -3.44 1.84
CA THR A 38 8.59 -3.75 3.24
C THR A 38 7.77 -2.61 3.84
N ILE A 39 6.63 -2.93 4.46
CA ILE A 39 5.76 -1.97 5.16
C ILE A 39 5.76 -2.34 6.64
N GLN A 40 6.19 -1.41 7.51
CA GLN A 40 6.31 -1.64 8.95
C GLN A 40 5.58 -0.55 9.73
N LEU A 41 4.91 -0.95 10.82
CA LEU A 41 4.37 -0.01 11.80
C LEU A 41 5.54 0.59 12.58
N SER A 42 5.74 1.90 12.47
CA SER A 42 6.88 2.58 13.10
C SER A 42 6.47 3.35 14.36
N LYS A 43 5.23 3.83 14.43
CA LYS A 43 4.75 4.63 15.54
C LYS A 43 3.23 4.62 15.61
N VAL A 44 2.71 4.60 16.84
CA VAL A 44 1.31 4.90 17.18
C VAL A 44 1.32 5.95 18.27
N THR A 45 0.59 7.05 18.08
CA THR A 45 0.50 8.16 19.05
C THR A 45 -0.91 8.67 19.17
N LEU A 46 -1.32 9.14 20.35
CA LEU A 46 -2.55 9.93 20.47
C LEU A 46 -2.38 11.26 19.73
N ALA A 47 -3.18 11.47 18.68
CA ALA A 47 -3.20 12.70 17.90
C ALA A 47 -4.25 13.68 18.43
N SER A 48 -5.43 13.18 18.79
CA SER A 48 -6.54 13.97 19.33
C SER A 48 -7.42 13.10 20.23
N GLY A 49 -8.11 13.71 21.18
CA GLY A 49 -9.02 13.00 22.11
C GLY A 49 -8.75 13.32 23.58
N SER A 50 -9.80 13.28 24.38
CA SER A 50 -9.73 13.55 25.82
C SER A 50 -10.65 12.66 26.66
N GLU A 51 -10.47 12.68 27.98
CA GLU A 51 -11.30 11.90 28.89
C GLU A 51 -12.77 12.33 28.80
N GLY A 52 -13.67 11.35 28.64
CA GLY A 52 -15.10 11.57 28.45
C GLY A 52 -15.53 11.70 26.98
N GLU A 53 -14.60 11.78 26.04
CA GLU A 53 -14.91 11.67 24.62
C GLU A 53 -15.16 10.21 24.22
N GLN A 54 -16.04 10.03 23.23
CA GLN A 54 -16.36 8.71 22.69
C GLN A 54 -15.44 8.28 21.55
N LYS A 55 -14.44 9.10 21.21
CA LYS A 55 -13.51 8.87 20.10
C LYS A 55 -12.11 9.34 20.47
N LEU A 56 -11.09 8.63 20.00
CA LEU A 56 -9.69 9.06 20.03
C LEU A 56 -9.14 8.97 18.62
N ASP A 57 -8.41 9.99 18.18
CA ASP A 57 -7.66 9.92 16.93
C ASP A 57 -6.22 9.49 17.23
N LEU A 58 -5.79 8.41 16.58
CA LEU A 58 -4.46 7.85 16.70
C LEU A 58 -3.67 8.20 15.43
N GLY A 59 -2.55 8.89 15.61
CA GLY A 59 -1.56 9.06 14.54
C GLY A 59 -0.80 7.75 14.33
N ILE A 60 -0.93 7.19 13.13
CA ILE A 60 -0.24 5.98 12.68
C ILE A 60 0.89 6.40 11.74
N SER A 61 2.06 5.78 11.87
CA SER A 61 3.18 6.01 10.96
C SER A 61 3.68 4.70 10.39
N LEU A 62 3.55 4.53 9.07
CA LEU A 62 4.02 3.36 8.35
C LEU A 62 5.35 3.67 7.67
N ASN A 63 6.39 2.93 7.98
CA ASN A 63 7.65 3.01 7.26
C ASN A 63 7.62 2.03 6.08
N VAL A 64 7.69 2.58 4.87
CA VAL A 64 7.76 1.82 3.63
C VAL A 64 9.18 1.86 3.10
N THR A 65 9.82 0.70 3.02
CA THR A 65 11.18 0.55 2.50
C THR A 65 11.13 -0.17 1.15
N ASN A 66 11.68 0.47 0.12
CA ASN A 66 11.81 -0.13 -1.21
C ASN A 66 13.25 -0.63 -1.40
N ALA A 67 13.43 -1.94 -1.33
CA ALA A 67 14.71 -2.60 -1.58
C ALA A 67 14.96 -2.90 -3.07
N SER A 68 14.03 -2.59 -3.98
CA SER A 68 14.20 -2.78 -5.41
C SER A 68 15.05 -1.67 -6.05
N ASP A 69 15.36 -1.84 -7.34
CA ASP A 69 16.07 -0.83 -8.15
C ASP A 69 15.10 0.12 -8.90
N TYR A 70 13.79 -0.05 -8.71
CA TYR A 70 12.76 0.70 -9.41
C TYR A 70 12.14 1.75 -8.50
N THR A 71 11.79 2.91 -9.07
CA THR A 71 10.91 3.85 -8.38
C THR A 71 9.50 3.29 -8.41
N LEU A 72 8.91 3.11 -7.23
CA LEU A 72 7.57 2.59 -7.06
C LEU A 72 6.68 3.63 -6.38
N THR A 73 5.39 3.35 -6.31
CA THR A 73 4.41 4.12 -5.54
C THR A 73 3.32 3.20 -5.01
N THR A 74 2.32 3.76 -4.34
CA THR A 74 1.14 3.03 -3.91
C THR A 74 -0.12 3.82 -4.21
N SER A 75 -1.14 3.15 -4.75
CA SER A 75 -2.49 3.70 -4.87
C SER A 75 -3.32 3.52 -3.62
N LYS A 76 -3.04 2.50 -2.81
CA LYS A 76 -3.86 2.16 -1.64
C LYS A 76 -3.09 1.30 -0.66
N ILE A 77 -3.28 1.58 0.63
CA ILE A 77 -2.88 0.71 1.75
C ILE A 77 -4.13 0.49 2.60
N GLU A 78 -4.57 -0.75 2.71
CA GLU A 78 -5.69 -1.17 3.56
C GLU A 78 -5.15 -2.03 4.69
N TYR A 79 -5.58 -1.77 5.92
CA TYR A 79 -5.07 -2.48 7.08
C TYR A 79 -6.07 -2.62 8.22
N GLU A 80 -5.87 -3.65 9.03
CA GLU A 80 -6.47 -3.82 10.35
C GLU A 80 -5.45 -3.47 11.43
N LEU A 81 -5.85 -2.60 12.37
CA LEU A 81 -5.11 -2.27 13.57
C LEU A 81 -5.59 -3.15 14.72
N SER A 82 -4.65 -3.74 15.44
CA SER A 82 -4.87 -4.53 16.65
C SER A 82 -4.05 -3.99 17.82
N ALA A 83 -4.61 -4.08 19.02
CA ALA A 83 -3.96 -3.72 20.27
C ALA A 83 -4.01 -4.90 21.24
N ASN A 84 -2.87 -5.31 21.77
CA ASN A 84 -2.73 -6.44 22.70
C ASN A 84 -3.39 -7.74 22.17
N GLY A 85 -3.26 -7.98 20.86
CA GLY A 85 -3.82 -9.14 20.18
C GLY A 85 -5.32 -9.07 19.87
N ALA A 86 -6.02 -7.97 20.21
CA ALA A 86 -7.43 -7.78 19.90
C ALA A 86 -7.63 -6.75 18.77
N PRO A 87 -8.51 -7.02 17.79
CA PRO A 87 -8.76 -6.09 16.69
C PRO A 87 -9.48 -4.82 17.15
N VAL A 88 -8.94 -3.69 16.74
CA VAL A 88 -9.42 -2.34 17.05
C VAL A 88 -10.30 -1.83 15.91
N GLY A 89 -9.88 -2.06 14.67
CA GLY A 89 -10.66 -1.73 13.48
C GLY A 89 -9.79 -1.71 12.23
N THR A 90 -10.39 -1.30 11.13
CA THR A 90 -9.76 -1.26 9.80
C THR A 90 -9.73 0.17 9.28
N ASP A 91 -8.70 0.49 8.48
CA ASP A 91 -8.57 1.79 7.83
C ASP A 91 -7.93 1.67 6.44
N ILE A 92 -8.07 2.73 5.65
CA ILE A 92 -7.61 2.78 4.26
C ILE A 92 -6.93 4.12 3.98
N ILE A 93 -5.65 4.06 3.65
CA ILE A 93 -4.91 5.18 3.06
C ILE A 93 -5.09 5.10 1.55
N SER A 94 -5.91 5.98 0.97
CA SER A 94 -6.18 6.00 -0.47
C SER A 94 -5.46 7.14 -1.19
N TYR A 95 -4.77 6.77 -2.25
CA TYR A 95 -4.23 7.67 -3.28
C TYR A 95 -4.82 7.32 -4.66
N GLU A 96 -5.91 6.55 -4.73
CA GLU A 96 -6.51 6.09 -5.98
C GLU A 96 -6.92 7.28 -6.87
N ASP A 97 -7.44 8.36 -6.26
CA ASP A 97 -7.84 9.61 -6.93
C ASP A 97 -6.68 10.56 -7.24
N ILE A 98 -5.45 10.22 -6.83
CA ILE A 98 -4.25 11.03 -7.07
C ILE A 98 -3.49 10.43 -8.25
N PRO A 99 -3.08 11.22 -9.25
CA PRO A 99 -2.30 10.69 -10.37
C PRO A 99 -0.95 10.17 -9.87
N PRO A 100 -0.34 9.13 -10.50
CA PRO A 100 0.86 8.46 -9.98
C PRO A 100 2.03 9.38 -9.61
N ASN A 101 2.20 10.49 -10.32
CA ASN A 101 3.25 11.49 -10.06
C ASN A 101 3.00 12.37 -8.81
N GLY A 102 1.78 12.39 -8.28
CA GLY A 102 1.42 13.08 -7.04
C GLY A 102 1.37 12.15 -5.82
N ARG A 103 1.52 10.83 -6.01
CA ARG A 103 1.51 9.83 -4.94
C ARG A 103 2.86 9.79 -4.22
N PRO A 104 2.93 9.20 -3.00
CA PRO A 104 4.21 8.98 -2.33
C PRO A 104 5.18 8.20 -3.22
N ALA A 105 6.38 8.74 -3.42
CA ALA A 105 7.42 8.12 -4.22
C ALA A 105 8.29 7.19 -3.36
N PHE A 106 8.31 5.91 -3.70
CA PHE A 106 9.17 4.91 -3.10
C PHE A 106 10.46 4.82 -3.92
N PHE A 107 11.42 5.67 -3.60
CA PHE A 107 12.70 5.68 -4.30
C PHE A 107 13.51 4.39 -4.06
N PRO A 108 14.31 3.94 -5.04
CA PRO A 108 15.16 2.76 -4.89
C PRO A 108 16.06 2.83 -3.66
N LYS A 109 16.14 1.72 -2.92
CA LYS A 109 16.96 1.54 -1.71
C LYS A 109 16.72 2.58 -0.62
N LYS A 110 15.52 3.17 -0.56
CA LYS A 110 15.15 4.18 0.42
C LYS A 110 13.90 3.80 1.18
N SER A 111 13.78 4.41 2.35
CA SER A 111 12.60 4.35 3.20
C SER A 111 11.85 5.67 3.15
N VAL A 112 10.52 5.60 3.21
CA VAL A 112 9.64 6.75 3.36
C VAL A 112 8.60 6.46 4.44
N THR A 113 8.26 7.47 5.23
CA THR A 113 7.20 7.35 6.23
C THR A 113 5.89 7.88 5.65
N ILE A 114 4.85 7.05 5.68
CA ILE A 114 3.48 7.40 5.34
C ILE A 114 2.71 7.61 6.65
N PRO A 115 2.25 8.84 6.93
CA PRO A 115 1.39 9.12 8.07
C PRO A 115 -0.07 8.77 7.74
N ASP A 116 -0.81 8.40 8.77
CA ASP A 116 -2.25 8.19 8.74
C ASP A 116 -2.90 8.56 10.08
N THR A 117 -4.22 8.77 10.08
CA THR A 117 -5.00 9.07 11.28
C THR A 117 -6.12 8.05 11.42
N PHE A 118 -5.98 7.17 12.41
CA PHE A 118 -6.97 6.14 12.72
C PHE A 118 -7.92 6.64 13.82
N THR A 119 -9.22 6.69 13.55
CA THR A 119 -10.22 7.03 14.58
C THR A 119 -10.67 5.79 15.33
N LEU A 120 -10.37 5.75 16.63
CA LEU A 120 -10.79 4.72 17.56
C LEU A 120 -12.10 5.12 18.26
N GLU A 121 -13.15 4.33 18.06
CA GLU A 121 -14.46 4.50 18.71
C GLU A 121 -14.55 3.79 20.07
N TYR A 122 -15.17 4.45 21.04
CA TYR A 122 -15.37 3.91 22.37
C TYR A 122 -16.35 2.75 22.36
N SER A 123 -16.05 1.76 23.19
CA SER A 123 -17.01 0.71 23.58
C SER A 123 -16.61 0.16 24.95
N ASP A 124 -17.57 -0.40 25.68
CA ASP A 124 -17.31 -1.00 27.00
C ASP A 124 -16.20 -2.07 26.93
N LYS A 125 -16.11 -2.80 25.82
CA LYS A 125 -15.09 -3.82 25.57
C LYS A 125 -13.68 -3.25 25.41
N ARG A 126 -13.55 -1.96 25.07
CA ARG A 126 -12.29 -1.25 24.81
C ARG A 126 -12.00 -0.14 25.82
N ALA A 127 -12.78 -0.05 26.89
CA ALA A 127 -12.60 0.98 27.92
C ALA A 127 -11.19 0.97 28.52
N ASP A 128 -10.61 -0.22 28.76
CA ASP A 128 -9.24 -0.36 29.25
C ASP A 128 -8.20 0.18 28.25
N LEU A 129 -8.38 -0.10 26.95
CA LEU A 129 -7.52 0.41 25.89
C LEU A 129 -7.59 1.94 25.81
N PHE A 130 -8.79 2.51 25.86
CA PHE A 130 -9.00 3.97 25.90
C PHE A 130 -8.25 4.61 27.07
N ASN A 131 -8.43 4.07 28.27
CA ASN A 131 -7.80 4.59 29.48
C ASN A 131 -6.27 4.50 29.42
N LYS A 132 -5.72 3.41 28.86
CA LYS A 132 -4.26 3.27 28.66
C LYS A 132 -3.71 4.30 27.68
N ILE A 133 -4.40 4.52 26.56
CA ILE A 133 -4.01 5.52 25.55
C ILE A 133 -4.04 6.93 26.16
N LEU A 134 -5.13 7.31 26.81
CA LEU A 134 -5.31 8.65 27.38
C LEU A 134 -4.31 8.97 28.50
N ASN A 135 -4.06 8.00 29.38
CA ASN A 135 -3.15 8.18 30.50
C ASN A 135 -1.68 7.96 30.14
N GLY A 136 -1.39 7.54 28.90
CA GLY A 136 -0.05 7.14 28.47
C GLY A 136 0.55 6.04 29.35
N SER A 137 -0.30 5.16 29.90
CA SER A 137 0.09 4.21 30.94
C SER A 137 0.03 2.77 30.43
N GLY A 138 1.11 2.02 30.70
CA GLY A 138 1.28 0.62 30.29
C GLY A 138 1.76 0.44 28.84
N ASP A 139 2.35 -0.72 28.58
CA ASP A 139 2.77 -1.11 27.24
C ASP A 139 1.55 -1.61 26.45
N ILE A 140 1.32 -1.03 25.26
CA ILE A 140 0.32 -1.51 24.31
C ILE A 140 1.09 -2.12 23.14
N THR A 141 0.94 -3.43 22.94
CA THR A 141 1.49 -4.10 21.75
C THR A 141 0.60 -3.78 20.57
N TRP A 142 1.10 -2.98 19.64
CA TRP A 142 0.37 -2.60 18.44
C TRP A 142 0.74 -3.52 17.29
N LYS A 143 -0.26 -4.00 16.57
CA LYS A 143 -0.05 -4.81 15.39
C LYS A 143 -0.89 -4.30 14.24
N ILE A 144 -0.29 -4.26 13.06
CA ILE A 144 -0.96 -3.96 11.80
C ILE A 144 -0.86 -5.18 10.88
N THR A 145 -1.96 -5.51 10.21
CA THR A 145 -2.01 -6.54 9.16
C THR A 145 -2.85 -6.03 8.01
N GLY A 146 -2.38 -6.18 6.78
CA GLY A 146 -3.09 -5.62 5.64
C GLY A 146 -2.43 -5.89 4.30
N SER A 147 -2.93 -5.20 3.28
CA SER A 147 -2.37 -5.24 1.94
C SER A 147 -2.21 -3.84 1.35
N ALA A 148 -1.21 -3.70 0.50
CA ALA A 148 -0.93 -2.48 -0.23
C ALA A 148 -0.85 -2.78 -1.73
N THR A 149 -1.39 -1.89 -2.54
CA THR A 149 -1.22 -1.92 -3.98
C THR A 149 0.06 -1.17 -4.33
N ILE A 150 1.10 -1.89 -4.75
CA ILE A 150 2.39 -1.33 -5.17
C ILE A 150 2.40 -1.20 -6.69
N GLU A 151 2.86 -0.06 -7.19
CA GLU A 151 2.80 0.28 -8.60
C GLU A 151 4.13 0.82 -9.11
N SER A 152 4.43 0.50 -10.36
CA SER A 152 5.41 1.20 -11.19
C SER A 152 4.68 2.01 -12.26
N GLY A 153 5.43 2.64 -13.18
CA GLY A 153 4.81 3.32 -14.33
C GLY A 153 4.07 2.39 -15.31
N THR A 154 4.27 1.08 -15.23
CA THR A 154 3.74 0.10 -16.20
C THR A 154 3.15 -1.16 -15.57
N SER A 155 3.18 -1.29 -14.24
CA SER A 155 2.85 -2.54 -13.55
C SER A 155 2.25 -2.27 -12.18
N GLN A 156 1.40 -3.18 -11.71
CA GLN A 156 0.74 -3.10 -10.40
C GLN A 156 0.74 -4.49 -9.76
N LYS A 157 1.12 -4.58 -8.49
CA LYS A 157 1.18 -5.84 -7.72
C LYS A 157 0.71 -5.60 -6.28
N GLU A 158 0.02 -6.57 -5.71
CA GLU A 158 -0.41 -6.52 -4.31
C GLU A 158 0.72 -7.00 -3.39
N LYS A 159 0.91 -6.30 -2.26
CA LYS A 159 1.85 -6.65 -1.20
C LYS A 159 1.09 -6.85 0.11
N GLN A 160 1.04 -8.08 0.59
CA GLN A 160 0.58 -8.40 1.94
C GLN A 160 1.67 -8.04 2.97
N PHE A 161 1.26 -7.51 4.11
CA PHE A 161 2.18 -7.15 5.20
C PHE A 161 1.58 -7.42 6.59
N SER A 162 2.47 -7.64 7.55
CA SER A 162 2.16 -7.76 8.98
C SER A 162 3.34 -7.18 9.74
N SER A 163 3.08 -6.30 10.70
CA SER A 163 4.12 -5.67 11.54
C SER A 163 3.59 -5.46 12.95
N GLU A 164 4.48 -5.60 13.93
CA GLU A 164 4.19 -5.38 15.34
C GLU A 164 5.20 -4.36 15.90
N LEU A 165 4.74 -3.51 16.81
CA LEU A 165 5.50 -2.48 17.52
C LEU A 165 5.49 -2.76 19.02
#